data_AF-A0A645A506-F1
#
_entry.id   AF-A0A645A506-F1
#
_cell.length_a   1.000
_cell.length_b   1.000
_cell.length_c   1.000
_cell.angle_alpha   90.00
_cell.angle_beta   90.00
_cell.angle_gamma   90.00
#
_symmetry.space_group_name_H-M   'P 1'
#
loop_
_entity.id
_entity.type
_entity.pdbx_description
1 polymer ?
#
loop_
_entity_poly.entity_id
_entity_poly.type
_entity_poly.pdbx_seq_one_letter_code
_entity_poly.pdbx_strand_id
1 'polypeptide(L)'
;MVDQIKAYAEKLYTDEEFAERSAKYTFATPFTKESLLYRELFEAEYPGQAHMVKDFWMPNRSWEGCNVNDPSARVLSNYGASAV
;
A
#
# COMPACT_ATOMS: atom_id res chain seq x y z
N MET A 1 1.80 10.92 11.74
CA MET A 1 2.49 10.78 10.44
C MET A 1 1.75 9.81 9.52
N VAL A 2 1.45 8.57 9.94
CA VAL A 2 0.67 7.59 9.14
C VAL A 2 -0.70 8.13 8.75
N ASP A 3 -1.40 8.73 9.72
CA ASP A 3 -2.74 9.29 9.49
C ASP A 3 -2.74 10.46 8.52
N GLN A 4 -1.61 11.15 8.35
CA GLN A 4 -1.52 12.28 7.41
C GLN A 4 -1.47 11.80 5.97
N ILE A 5 -0.75 10.71 5.68
CA ILE A 5 -0.68 10.15 4.33
C ILE A 5 -2.04 9.55 3.93
N LYS A 6 -2.70 8.85 4.87
CA LYS A 6 -4.07 8.37 4.67
C LYS A 6 -5.03 9.52 4.39
N ALA A 7 -5.03 10.55 5.24
CA ALA A 7 -5.89 11.72 5.04
C ALA A 7 -5.57 12.48 3.73
N TYR A 8 -4.33 12.47 3.27
CA TYR A 8 -3.95 13.04 1.99
C TYR A 8 -4.49 12.19 0.83
N ALA A 9 -4.32 10.87 0.86
CA ALA A 9 -4.85 9.96 -0.13
C ALA A 9 -6.39 10.01 -0.22
N GLU A 10 -7.08 10.12 0.92
CA GLU A 10 -8.55 10.31 0.97
C GLU A 10 -9.01 11.61 0.30
N LYS A 11 -8.18 12.66 0.30
CA LYS A 11 -8.48 13.91 -0.41
C LYS A 11 -8.12 13.84 -1.90
N LEU A 12 -7.19 12.97 -2.27
CA LEU A 12 -6.68 12.87 -3.63
C LEU A 12 -7.59 12.03 -4.54
N TYR A 13 -8.28 11.04 -3.97
CA TYR A 13 -9.13 10.12 -4.70
C TYR A 13 -10.54 10.06 -4.11
N THR A 14 -11.55 10.21 -4.96
CA THR A 14 -12.90 9.76 -4.64
C THR A 14 -12.98 8.23 -4.62
N ASP A 15 -14.04 7.66 -4.06
CA ASP A 15 -14.23 6.20 -4.04
C ASP A 15 -14.40 5.62 -5.45
N GLU A 16 -15.05 6.38 -6.33
CA GLU A 16 -15.25 6.02 -7.74
C GLU A 16 -13.92 6.03 -8.51
N GLU A 17 -13.11 7.08 -8.34
CA GLU A 17 -11.77 7.14 -8.94
C GLU A 17 -10.84 6.06 -8.42
N PHE A 18 -10.91 5.78 -7.11
CA PHE A 18 -10.14 4.69 -6.51
C PHE A 18 -10.51 3.34 -7.15
N ALA A 19 -11.80 3.04 -7.30
CA ALA A 19 -12.26 1.81 -7.91
C ALA A 19 -11.79 1.70 -9.38
N GLU A 20 -11.97 2.76 -10.17
CA GLU A 20 -11.59 2.76 -11.58
C GLU A 20 -10.07 2.64 -11.77
N ARG A 21 -9.28 3.44 -11.04
CA ARG A 21 -7.82 3.46 -11.17
C ARG A 21 -7.19 2.19 -10.64
N SER A 22 -7.68 1.65 -9.52
CA SER A 22 -7.16 0.40 -8.97
C SER A 22 -7.40 -0.77 -9.92
N ALA A 23 -8.56 -0.81 -10.59
CA ALA A 23 -8.90 -1.85 -11.56
C ALA A 23 -7.97 -1.90 -12.79
N LYS A 24 -7.21 -0.83 -13.06
CA LYS A 24 -6.20 -0.80 -14.15
C LYS A 24 -4.98 -1.67 -13.83
N TYR A 25 -4.75 -1.99 -12.56
CA TYR A 25 -3.61 -2.79 -12.13
C TYR A 25 -4.00 -4.27 -11.96
N THR A 26 -3.51 -5.12 -12.86
CA THR A 26 -3.73 -6.58 -12.81
C THR A 26 -2.75 -7.32 -11.91
N PHE A 27 -1.58 -6.72 -11.65
CA PHE A 27 -0.57 -7.20 -10.70
C PHE A 27 -0.48 -6.22 -9.54
N ALA A 28 -0.37 -6.71 -8.30
CA ALA A 28 -0.35 -5.88 -7.08
C ALA A 28 -1.40 -4.76 -7.18
N THR A 29 -2.67 -5.16 -7.18
CA THR A 29 -3.84 -4.27 -7.26
C THR A 29 -4.04 -3.51 -5.94
N PRO A 30 -4.05 -2.16 -5.96
CA PRO A 30 -4.28 -1.36 -4.77
C PRO A 30 -5.59 -1.72 -4.07
N PHE A 31 -5.56 -1.79 -2.74
CA PHE A 31 -6.70 -2.18 -1.89
C PHE A 31 -7.14 -1.07 -0.92
N THR A 32 -6.39 0.03 -0.87
CA THR A 32 -6.74 1.30 -0.21
C THR A 32 -6.29 2.49 -1.06
N LYS A 33 -6.88 3.68 -0.85
CA LYS A 33 -6.43 4.92 -1.52
C LYS A 33 -4.96 5.23 -1.27
N GLU A 34 -4.46 4.92 -0.07
CA GLU A 34 -3.04 5.03 0.26
C GLU A 34 -2.19 4.08 -0.60
N SER A 35 -2.58 2.81 -0.76
CA SER A 35 -1.86 1.88 -1.63
C SER A 35 -1.91 2.29 -3.11
N LEU A 36 -2.99 2.96 -3.54
CA LEU A 36 -3.10 3.51 -4.89
C LEU A 36 -2.12 4.66 -5.10
N LEU A 37 -2.01 5.57 -4.12
CA LEU A 37 -1.01 6.63 -4.13
C LEU A 37 0.40 6.06 -4.28
N TYR A 38 0.76 5.07 -3.45
CA TYR A 38 2.08 4.44 -3.55
C TYR A 38 2.30 3.75 -4.88
N ARG A 39 1.27 3.09 -5.42
CA ARG A 39 1.38 2.40 -6.70
C ARG A 39 1.58 3.38 -7.86
N GLU A 40 0.84 4.49 -7.88
CA GLU A 40 0.98 5.52 -8.92
C GLU A 40 2.34 6.20 -8.87
N LEU A 41 2.83 6.52 -7.66
CA LEU A 41 4.19 7.05 -7.48
C LEU A 41 5.25 6.04 -7.95
N PHE A 42 5.08 4.76 -7.60
CA PHE A 42 6.02 3.73 -8.02
C PHE A 42 6.07 3.57 -9.55
N GLU A 43 4.92 3.57 -10.23
CA GLU A 43 4.90 3.48 -11.71
C GLU A 43 5.42 4.76 -12.38
N ALA A 44 5.27 5.93 -11.76
CA ALA A 44 5.83 7.18 -12.27
C ALA A 44 7.37 7.17 -12.23
N GLU A 45 7.95 6.65 -11.14
CA GLU A 45 9.41 6.60 -10.95
C GLU A 45 10.06 5.34 -11.57
N TYR A 46 9.34 4.22 -11.60
CA TYR A 46 9.81 2.91 -12.07
C TYR A 46 8.83 2.25 -13.05
N PRO A 47 8.63 2.82 -14.25
CA PRO A 47 7.62 2.32 -15.20
C PRO A 47 7.83 0.85 -15.55
N GLY A 48 6.78 0.03 -15.41
CA GLY A 48 6.79 -1.39 -15.79
C GLY A 48 7.59 -2.30 -14.84
N GLN A 49 8.08 -1.77 -13.71
CA GLN A 49 8.80 -2.54 -12.69
C GLN A 49 7.88 -3.14 -11.63
N ALA A 50 6.58 -3.24 -11.92
CA ALA A 50 5.56 -3.71 -11.00
C ALA A 50 5.91 -5.03 -10.31
N HIS A 51 6.66 -5.93 -10.98
CA HIS A 51 7.10 -7.21 -10.43
C HIS A 51 7.94 -7.09 -9.14
N MET A 52 8.51 -5.92 -8.84
CA MET A 52 9.21 -5.63 -7.58
C MET A 52 8.24 -5.44 -6.39
N VAL A 53 6.96 -5.20 -6.67
CA VAL A 53 5.89 -5.01 -5.67
C VAL A 53 5.38 -6.37 -5.22
N LYS A 54 6.24 -7.14 -4.55
CA LYS A 54 5.86 -8.45 -3.99
C LYS A 54 4.93 -8.25 -2.80
N ASP A 55 3.71 -8.76 -2.88
CA ASP A 55 2.69 -8.68 -1.82
C ASP A 55 2.49 -7.25 -1.27
N PHE A 56 2.63 -6.21 -2.12
CA PHE A 56 2.60 -4.80 -1.69
C PHE A 56 3.64 -4.42 -0.62
N TRP A 57 4.77 -5.13 -0.57
CA TRP A 57 5.78 -5.01 0.50
C TRP A 57 5.23 -5.27 1.90
N MET A 58 4.06 -5.92 1.99
CA MET A 58 3.49 -6.34 3.25
C MET A 58 4.30 -7.52 3.81
N PRO A 59 4.42 -7.63 5.15
CA PRO A 59 5.02 -8.81 5.75
C PRO A 59 4.18 -10.05 5.46
N ASN A 60 4.78 -11.23 5.67
CA ASN A 60 4.06 -12.48 5.53
C ASN A 60 2.85 -12.51 6.48
N ARG A 61 1.65 -12.60 5.91
CA ARG A 61 0.39 -12.59 6.67
C ARG A 61 0.26 -13.77 7.65
N SER A 62 1.00 -14.85 7.42
CA SER A 62 1.04 -16.01 8.32
C SER A 62 1.87 -15.78 9.59
N TRP A 63 2.63 -14.69 9.68
CA TRP A 63 3.37 -14.36 10.90
C TRP A 63 2.45 -13.76 11.95
N GLU A 64 2.70 -14.11 13.22
CA GLU A 64 1.94 -13.59 14.35
C GLU A 64 2.00 -12.05 14.39
N GLY A 65 0.85 -11.39 14.53
CA GLY A 65 0.74 -9.93 14.51
C GLY A 65 0.92 -9.26 13.14
N CYS A 66 1.02 -10.03 12.04
CA CYS A 66 1.28 -9.50 10.69
C CYS A 66 0.09 -9.56 9.72
N ASN A 67 -1.06 -10.06 10.16
CA ASN A 67 -2.29 -10.06 9.37
C ASN A 67 -3.01 -8.71 9.48
N VAL A 68 -2.47 -7.68 8.82
CA VAL A 68 -2.99 -6.31 8.83
C VAL A 68 -3.33 -5.84 7.42
N ASN A 69 -4.26 -4.90 7.30
CA ASN A 69 -4.66 -4.30 6.01
C ASN A 69 -4.07 -2.90 5.78
N ASP A 70 -2.91 -2.64 6.40
CA ASP A 70 -2.22 -1.36 6.31
C ASP A 70 -0.99 -1.49 5.40
N PRO A 71 -0.95 -0.79 4.26
CA PRO A 71 0.14 -0.93 3.30
C PRO A 71 1.44 -0.27 3.79
N SER A 72 1.40 0.57 4.83
CA SER A 72 2.59 1.22 5.36
C SER A 72 3.46 0.30 6.24
N ALA A 73 2.93 -0.88 6.60
CA ALA A 73 3.50 -1.82 7.58
C ALA A 73 3.66 -1.24 9.00
N ARG A 74 3.34 0.05 9.24
CA ARG A 74 3.60 0.75 10.51
C ARG A 74 2.72 0.32 11.68
N VAL A 75 1.67 -0.45 11.39
CA VAL A 75 0.72 -0.95 12.39
C VAL A 75 1.01 -2.39 12.84
N LEU A 76 2.07 -3.01 12.31
CA LEU A 76 2.47 -4.33 12.78
C LEU A 76 2.84 -4.27 14.26
N SER A 77 2.44 -5.28 15.02
CA SER A 77 2.72 -5.31 16.46
C SER A 77 4.22 -5.32 16.77
N ASN A 78 5.05 -5.77 15.82
CA ASN A 78 6.51 -5.75 15.90
C ASN A 78 7.15 -4.55 15.16
N TYR A 79 6.37 -3.60 14.65
CA TYR A 79 6.90 -2.46 13.91
C TYR A 79 7.77 -1.59 14.83
N GLY A 80 9.06 -1.52 14.54
CA GLY A 80 10.07 -0.85 15.37
C GLY A 80 10.81 -1.75 16.36
N ALA A 81 10.33 -2.98 16.61
CA ALA A 81 11.02 -3.99 17.41
C ALA A 81 11.87 -4.97 16.57
N SER A 82 11.63 -5.04 15.25
CA SER A 82 12.37 -5.92 14.32
C SER A 82 13.85 -5.55 14.09
N ALA A 83 14.38 -4.55 14.80
CA ALA A 83 15.77 -4.10 14.72
C ALA A 83 16.63 -4.60 15.92
N VAL A 84 16.11 -5.52 16.73
CA VAL A 84 16.81 -6.11 17.89
C VAL A 84 17.19 -7.55 17.62
#